data_AF-A0A811VET8-F1
#
_entry.id   AF-A0A811VET8-F1
#
_cell.length_a   1.000
_cell.length_b   1.000
_cell.length_c   1.000
_cell.angle_alpha   90.00
_cell.angle_beta   90.00
_cell.angle_gamma   90.00
#
_symmetry.space_group_name_H-M   'P 1'
#
loop_
_entity.id
_entity.type
_entity.pdbx_description
1 polymer ?
#
loop_
_entity_poly.entity_id
_entity_poly.type
_entity_poly.pdbx_seq_one_letter_code
_entity_poly.pdbx_strand_id
1 'polypeptide(L)'
;MQEALLELDAAAEASDPSATSKTSVEPTVRIKCMSGSMLITIKDAPLNHETGLFSGMIYPKGLSKNSTCLTEYRDHQGPLRYKLPLRSCNTMPQETVSEIRKLN
;
A
#
# COMPACT_ATOMS: atom_id res chain seq x y z
N MET A 1 54.79 24.34 -22.55
CA MET A 1 55.72 23.21 -22.36
C MET A 1 55.69 22.89 -20.87
N GLN A 2 54.99 21.84 -20.41
CA GLN A 2 55.40 20.40 -20.40
C GLN A 2 56.60 20.22 -19.43
N GLU A 3 56.65 19.35 -18.41
CA GLU A 3 56.18 17.96 -18.17
C GLU A 3 56.10 17.66 -16.65
N ALA A 4 55.17 16.78 -16.19
CA ALA A 4 55.38 15.40 -15.64
C ALA A 4 56.17 15.31 -14.31
N LEU A 5 55.89 14.49 -13.28
CA LEU A 5 55.33 13.13 -13.18
C LEU A 5 55.14 12.77 -11.66
N LEU A 6 54.32 11.73 -11.37
CA LEU A 6 54.25 10.85 -10.15
C LEU A 6 53.53 11.36 -8.88
N GLU A 7 52.77 10.59 -8.08
CA GLU A 7 52.25 9.21 -8.05
C GLU A 7 51.10 9.19 -7.01
N LEU A 8 50.01 8.45 -7.23
CA LEU A 8 48.95 8.25 -6.23
C LEU A 8 48.88 6.77 -5.91
N ASP A 9 49.38 6.45 -4.72
CA ASP A 9 49.34 5.13 -4.10
C ASP A 9 47.93 4.63 -3.83
N ALA A 10 47.84 3.31 -3.86
CA ALA A 10 46.66 2.48 -3.69
C ALA A 10 45.97 2.61 -2.33
N ALA A 11 44.65 2.47 -2.31
CA ALA A 11 43.95 1.52 -1.45
C ALA A 11 42.51 1.34 -1.93
N ALA A 12 42.11 0.08 -2.07
CA ALA A 12 40.79 -0.35 -2.46
C ALA A 12 39.75 -0.03 -1.39
N GLU A 13 38.58 0.45 -1.81
CA GLU A 13 37.33 0.27 -1.07
C GLU A 13 36.28 -0.19 -2.09
N ALA A 14 35.68 -1.35 -1.83
CA ALA A 14 34.76 -2.03 -2.72
C ALA A 14 33.45 -1.22 -2.87
N SER A 15 33.36 -0.41 -3.93
CA SER A 15 32.08 0.17 -4.35
C SER A 15 31.30 -0.88 -5.14
N ASP A 16 30.40 -1.59 -4.45
CA ASP A 16 29.40 -2.47 -5.03
C ASP A 16 28.59 -1.74 -6.13
N PRO A 17 28.71 -2.13 -7.42
CA PRO A 17 27.99 -1.49 -8.50
C PRO A 17 26.58 -2.10 -8.61
N SER A 18 25.74 -1.90 -7.60
CA SER A 18 24.33 -2.31 -7.71
C SER A 18 23.35 -1.51 -6.86
N ALA A 19 23.58 -0.21 -6.70
CA ALA A 19 22.49 0.70 -6.35
C ALA A 19 21.80 1.20 -7.63
N THR A 20 21.18 0.29 -8.39
CA THR A 20 20.12 0.71 -9.32
C THR A 20 18.97 1.20 -8.45
N SER A 21 18.90 2.52 -8.26
CA SER A 21 17.77 3.18 -7.61
C SER A 21 16.51 2.93 -8.43
N LYS A 22 15.86 1.79 -8.22
CA LYS A 22 14.52 1.53 -8.70
C LYS A 22 13.63 2.55 -8.01
N THR A 23 13.21 3.60 -8.74
CA THR A 23 12.13 4.47 -8.29
C THR A 23 10.90 3.60 -8.08
N SER A 24 10.64 3.19 -6.84
CA SER A 24 9.44 2.43 -6.52
C SER A 24 8.26 3.38 -6.59
N VAL A 25 7.44 3.26 -7.63
CA VAL A 25 6.14 3.93 -7.68
C VAL A 25 5.33 3.40 -6.51
N GLU A 26 4.99 4.27 -5.56
CA GLU A 26 4.18 3.86 -4.42
C GLU A 26 2.75 3.56 -4.90
N PRO A 27 2.16 2.41 -4.53
CA PRO A 27 0.81 2.09 -4.94
C PRO A 27 -0.20 3.01 -4.24
N THR A 28 -1.17 3.50 -5.01
CA THR A 28 -2.28 4.32 -4.51
C THR A 28 -3.11 3.60 -3.43
N VAL A 29 -3.19 2.27 -3.49
CA VAL A 29 -3.89 1.44 -2.50
C VAL A 29 -2.90 0.55 -1.76
N ARG A 30 -2.90 0.61 -0.43
CA ARG A 30 -2.07 -0.21 0.45
C ARG A 30 -2.95 -1.02 1.40
N ILE A 31 -2.69 -2.32 1.48
CA ILE A 31 -3.44 -3.24 2.35
C ILE A 31 -2.51 -3.75 3.44
N LYS A 32 -2.90 -3.56 4.70
CA LYS A 32 -2.28 -4.20 5.86
C LYS A 32 -3.23 -5.26 6.40
N CYS A 33 -2.83 -6.53 6.28
CA CYS A 33 -3.57 -7.65 6.84
C CYS A 33 -3.33 -7.74 8.35
N MET A 34 -4.40 -7.91 9.11
CA MET A 34 -4.38 -8.19 10.54
C MET A 34 -5.28 -9.40 10.84
N SER A 35 -5.09 -10.04 11.99
CA SER A 35 -5.76 -11.31 12.33
C SER A 35 -7.29 -11.26 12.29
N GLY A 36 -7.92 -10.10 12.51
CA GLY A 36 -9.38 -9.94 12.48
C GLY A 36 -9.89 -8.89 11.50
N SER A 37 -9.00 -8.17 10.80
CA SER A 37 -9.40 -7.08 9.91
C SER A 37 -8.31 -6.78 8.88
N MET A 38 -8.69 -6.17 7.76
CA MET A 38 -7.75 -5.50 6.86
C MET A 38 -7.81 -4.00 7.12
N LEU A 39 -6.65 -3.34 7.18
CA LEU A 39 -6.55 -1.89 7.12
C LEU A 39 -6.14 -1.49 5.70
N ILE A 40 -7.08 -0.86 4.99
CA ILE A 40 -6.91 -0.39 3.61
C ILE A 40 -6.62 1.10 3.67
N THR A 41 -5.55 1.52 3.02
CA THR A 41 -5.17 2.93 2.87
C THR A 41 -5.23 3.32 1.41
N ILE A 42 -5.97 4.38 1.08
CA ILE A 42 -6.05 4.93 -0.28
C ILE A 42 -5.41 6.31 -0.22
N LYS A 43 -4.27 6.50 -0.89
CA LYS A 43 -3.51 7.76 -0.86
C LYS A 43 -4.16 8.84 -1.71
N ASP A 44 -4.46 8.53 -2.96
CA ASP A 44 -4.88 9.50 -3.96
C ASP A 44 -6.35 9.27 -4.32
N ALA A 45 -7.24 9.45 -3.34
CA ALA A 45 -8.67 9.36 -3.58
C ALA A 45 -9.14 10.54 -4.46
N PRO A 46 -10.10 10.34 -5.38
CA PRO A 46 -10.56 11.41 -6.28
C PRO A 46 -11.15 12.59 -5.50
N LEU A 47 -10.54 13.76 -5.61
CA LEU A 47 -10.96 14.96 -4.89
C LEU A 47 -12.00 15.73 -5.71
N ASN A 48 -12.90 16.42 -5.02
CA ASN A 48 -13.74 17.43 -5.64
C ASN A 48 -12.86 18.62 -6.10
N HIS A 49 -13.05 19.09 -7.33
CA HIS A 49 -12.25 20.16 -7.93
C HIS A 49 -12.42 21.53 -7.25
N GLU A 50 -13.55 21.78 -6.59
CA GLU A 50 -13.85 23.05 -5.92
C GLU A 50 -13.34 23.06 -4.47
N THR A 51 -13.60 21.98 -3.73
CA THR A 51 -13.25 21.92 -2.29
C THR A 51 -11.89 21.30 -2.02
N GLY A 52 -11.34 20.53 -2.97
CA GLY A 52 -10.10 19.76 -2.78
C GLY A 52 -10.24 18.62 -1.77
N LEU A 53 -11.48 18.20 -1.45
CA LEU A 53 -11.78 17.19 -0.44
C LEU A 53 -12.47 15.97 -1.07
N PHE A 54 -12.31 14.81 -0.43
CA PHE A 54 -12.99 13.58 -0.84
C PHE A 54 -14.36 13.47 -0.16
N SER A 55 -15.40 13.36 -0.99
CA SER A 55 -16.76 13.03 -0.55
C SER A 55 -17.25 11.82 -1.35
N GLY A 56 -17.48 10.70 -0.67
CA GLY A 56 -17.79 9.43 -1.32
C GLY A 56 -17.87 8.25 -0.35
N MET A 57 -18.08 7.05 -0.89
CA MET A 57 -18.25 5.84 -0.09
C MET A 57 -17.37 4.71 -0.61
N ILE A 58 -16.77 3.94 0.29
CA ILE A 58 -16.02 2.72 -0.06
C ILE A 58 -16.97 1.53 -0.10
N TYR A 59 -16.97 0.83 -1.24
CA TYR A 59 -17.77 -0.38 -1.48
C TYR A 59 -16.89 -1.62 -1.71
N PRO A 60 -16.70 -2.49 -0.71
CA PRO A 60 -15.97 -3.74 -0.92
C PRO A 60 -16.78 -4.68 -1.82
N LYS A 61 -16.13 -5.18 -2.87
CA LYS A 61 -16.71 -6.16 -3.77
C LYS A 61 -17.10 -7.44 -3.00
N GLY A 62 -18.26 -8.00 -3.32
CA GLY A 62 -18.76 -9.23 -2.68
C GLY A 62 -19.62 -8.99 -1.45
N LEU A 63 -19.79 -7.73 -1.00
CA LEU A 63 -20.74 -7.38 0.06
C LEU A 63 -22.08 -6.93 -0.49
N SER A 64 -23.13 -7.15 0.29
CA SER A 64 -24.46 -6.59 0.03
C SER A 64 -24.42 -5.07 0.05
N LYS A 65 -25.29 -4.44 -0.75
CA LYS A 65 -25.39 -2.98 -0.85
C LYS A 65 -25.78 -2.27 0.43
N ASN A 66 -26.34 -3.00 1.38
CA ASN A 66 -26.75 -2.49 2.70
C ASN A 66 -25.87 -3.05 3.82
N SER A 67 -24.65 -3.50 3.52
CA SER A 67 -23.72 -3.98 4.53
C SER A 67 -23.30 -2.87 5.48
N THR A 68 -23.21 -3.18 6.78
CA THR A 68 -22.64 -2.28 7.79
C THR A 68 -21.15 -2.04 7.61
N CYS A 69 -20.52 -2.74 6.66
CA CYS A 69 -19.10 -2.63 6.36
C CYS A 69 -18.80 -1.53 5.34
N LEU A 70 -19.81 -0.87 4.77
CA LEU A 70 -19.59 0.31 3.94
C LEU A 70 -19.13 1.48 4.81
N THR A 71 -18.36 2.40 4.24
CA THR A 71 -17.91 3.61 4.95
C THR A 71 -18.06 4.82 4.04
N GLU A 72 -18.87 5.77 4.50
CA GLU A 72 -19.04 7.08 3.88
C GLU A 72 -18.01 8.06 4.46
N TYR A 73 -17.44 8.89 3.59
CA TYR A 73 -16.58 10.00 3.90
C TYR A 73 -17.24 11.27 3.37
N ARG A 74 -17.22 12.32 4.18
CA ARG A 74 -17.72 13.65 3.81
C ARG A 74 -16.61 14.64 4.03
N ASP A 75 -16.25 15.34 2.97
CA ASP A 75 -15.25 16.40 2.95
C ASP A 75 -13.94 15.95 3.63
N HIS A 76 -13.54 14.69 3.37
CA HIS A 76 -12.38 14.08 3.99
C HIS A 76 -11.09 14.58 3.35
N GLN A 77 -10.14 14.95 4.19
CA GLN A 77 -8.82 15.42 3.78
C GLN A 77 -7.76 14.34 3.93
N GLY A 78 -6.93 14.19 2.89
CA GLY A 78 -5.78 13.29 2.90
C GLY A 78 -6.15 11.82 2.71
N PRO A 79 -5.23 10.88 3.04
CA PRO A 79 -5.42 9.47 2.75
C PRO A 79 -6.63 8.86 3.47
N LEU A 80 -7.41 8.06 2.75
CA LEU A 80 -8.53 7.31 3.34
C LEU A 80 -8.00 6.11 4.11
N ARG A 81 -8.51 5.87 5.32
CA ARG A 81 -8.14 4.73 6.15
C ARG A 81 -9.38 3.94 6.51
N TYR A 82 -9.54 2.81 5.84
CA TYR A 82 -10.72 1.97 5.94
C TYR A 82 -10.38 0.65 6.63
N LYS A 83 -11.02 0.38 7.76
CA LYS A 83 -10.86 -0.87 8.51
C LYS A 83 -12.02 -1.80 8.17
N LEU A 84 -11.69 -2.92 7.55
CA LEU A 84 -12.65 -3.94 7.12
C LEU A 84 -12.53 -5.19 7.99
N PRO A 85 -13.48 -5.47 8.90
CA PRO A 85 -13.52 -6.72 9.65
C PRO A 85 -13.61 -7.94 8.74
N LEU A 86 -12.83 -8.99 9.01
CA LEU A 86 -12.81 -10.18 8.15
C LEU A 86 -14.07 -11.03 8.27
N ARG A 87 -14.53 -11.25 9.50
CA ARG A 87 -15.67 -12.15 9.77
C ARG A 87 -17.03 -11.48 9.65
N SER A 88 -17.25 -10.36 10.35
CA SER A 88 -18.56 -9.70 10.34
C SER A 88 -18.92 -9.11 8.98
N CYS A 89 -17.93 -8.92 8.10
CA CYS A 89 -18.15 -8.49 6.73
C CYS A 89 -18.01 -9.63 5.72
N ASN A 90 -18.04 -10.91 6.12
CA ASN A 90 -17.98 -12.04 5.18
C ASN A 90 -16.85 -11.94 4.13
N THR A 91 -15.72 -11.34 4.48
CA THR A 91 -14.57 -11.16 3.56
C THR A 91 -13.50 -12.22 3.74
N MET A 92 -13.64 -13.06 4.77
CA MET A 92 -12.90 -14.31 4.89
C MET A 92 -13.61 -15.41 4.07
N PRO A 93 -12.93 -16.08 3.12
CA PRO A 93 -13.53 -17.18 2.38
C PRO A 93 -13.98 -18.28 3.34
N GLN A 94 -15.16 -18.85 3.09
CA GLN A 94 -15.72 -19.93 3.91
C GLN A 94 -15.12 -21.31 3.60
N GLU A 95 -14.25 -21.41 2.59
CA GLU A 95 -13.59 -22.64 2.19
C GLU A 95 -12.53 -23.07 3.22
N THR A 96 -13.01 -23.90 4.16
CA THR A 96 -12.34 -24.97 4.89
C THR A 96 -10.93 -24.68 5.46
N VAL A 97 -10.90 -24.62 6.80
CA VAL A 97 -9.69 -24.72 7.65
C VAL A 97 -8.75 -25.88 7.22
N SER A 98 -9.28 -26.85 6.47
CA SER A 98 -8.58 -27.98 5.85
C SER A 98 -7.53 -27.62 4.80
N GLU A 99 -7.73 -26.57 4.00
CA GLU A 99 -6.83 -26.24 2.87
C GLU A 99 -5.64 -25.37 3.33
N ILE A 100 -5.88 -24.43 4.26
CA ILE A 100 -4.84 -23.56 4.83
C ILE A 100 -3.80 -24.38 5.63
N ARG A 101 -4.22 -25.51 6.22
CA ARG A 101 -3.32 -26.43 6.95
C ARG A 101 -2.51 -27.37 6.06
N LYS A 102 -2.85 -27.53 4.77
CA LYS A 102 -2.07 -28.37 3.84
C LYS A 102 -0.85 -27.66 3.26
N LEU A 103 -0.76 -26.34 3.45
CA LEU A 103 0.34 -25.51 2.95
C LEU A 103 1.42 -25.26 4.00
N ASN A 104 1.35 -25.91 5.16
CA ASN A 104 2.26 -25.72 6.28
C ASN A 104 2.74 -27.04 6.86
#